data_AF-A0A840TFW6-F1
#
_entry.id   AF-A0A840TFW6-F1
#
_cell.length_a   1.000
_cell.length_b   1.000
_cell.length_c   1.000
_cell.angle_alpha   90.00
_cell.angle_beta   90.00
_cell.angle_gamma   90.00
#
_symmetry.space_group_name_H-M   'P 1'
#
loop_
_entity.id
_entity.type
_entity.pdbx_description
1 polymer ?
#
loop_
_entity_poly.entity_id
_entity_poly.type
_entity_poly.pdbx_seq_one_letter_code
_entity_poly.pdbx_strand_id
1 'polypeptide(L)'
;MTPKQLLEITSSNPEAYELMKKARNKGNVSAVFSGAAGFLIGWPLGTAIAGGKPNWALAGIGAGLLVVGIPISAASTREAKRAVRIYNDDLKKEALTQFDLKIGLTGTGLSAKLTF
;
A
#
# COMPACT_ATOMS: atom_id res chain seq x y z
N MET A 1 9.68 -8.02 4.04
CA MET A 1 10.01 -6.75 3.36
C MET A 1 9.39 -5.61 4.14
N THR A 2 10.16 -4.57 4.47
CA THR A 2 9.65 -3.38 5.16
C THR A 2 9.20 -2.30 4.16
N PRO A 3 8.31 -1.36 4.55
CA PRO A 3 7.91 -0.26 3.67
C PRO A 3 9.07 0.59 3.15
N LYS A 4 10.18 0.66 3.92
CA LYS A 4 11.42 1.33 3.52
C LYS A 4 12.12 0.60 2.38
N GLN A 5 12.24 -0.72 2.48
CA GLN A 5 12.82 -1.56 1.42
C GLN A 5 11.99 -1.50 0.12
N LEU A 6 10.65 -1.47 0.23
CA LEU A 6 9.81 -1.30 -0.95
C LEU A 6 10.02 0.07 -1.62
N LEU A 7 10.15 1.15 -0.84
CA LEU A 7 10.45 2.48 -1.38
C LEU A 7 11.76 2.50 -2.16
N GLU A 8 12.80 1.85 -1.62
CA GLU A 8 14.13 1.74 -2.23
C GLU A 8 14.09 0.94 -3.54
N ILE A 9 13.40 -0.20 -3.58
CA ILE A 9 13.25 -1.03 -4.79
C ILE A 9 12.46 -0.30 -5.88
N THR A 10 11.39 0.41 -5.50
CA THR A 10 10.59 1.19 -6.46
C THR A 10 11.24 2.49 -6.91
N SER A 11 12.41 2.86 -6.38
CA SER A 11 13.05 4.14 -6.68
C SER A 11 13.45 4.31 -8.15
N SER A 12 13.70 3.21 -8.86
CA SER A 12 14.01 3.21 -10.30
C SER A 12 12.80 3.57 -11.18
N ASN A 13 11.57 3.48 -10.66
CA ASN A 13 10.36 3.83 -11.39
C ASN A 13 9.62 4.99 -10.68
N PRO A 14 9.57 6.20 -11.26
CA PRO A 14 9.02 7.38 -10.59
C PRO A 14 7.53 7.25 -10.25
N GLU A 15 6.75 6.52 -11.04
CA GLU A 15 5.32 6.28 -10.78
C GLU A 15 5.12 5.31 -9.60
N ALA A 16 5.90 4.24 -9.53
CA ALA A 16 5.88 3.29 -8.43
C ALA A 16 6.36 3.93 -7.11
N TYR A 17 7.40 4.76 -7.19
CA TYR A 17 7.95 5.50 -6.05
C TYR A 17 6.94 6.49 -5.44
N GLU A 18 6.25 7.27 -6.28
CA GLU A 18 5.19 8.19 -5.86
C GLU A 18 4.05 7.48 -5.10
N LEU A 19 3.58 6.33 -5.63
CA LEU A 19 2.55 5.54 -4.97
C LEU A 19 3.04 4.94 -3.64
N MET A 20 4.27 4.41 -3.57
CA MET A 20 4.84 3.89 -2.32
C MET A 20 5.03 4.98 -1.27
N LYS A 21 5.41 6.20 -1.68
CA LYS A 21 5.51 7.36 -0.79
C LYS A 21 4.14 7.74 -0.21
N LYS A 22 3.09 7.78 -1.05
CA LYS A 22 1.70 8.01 -0.61
C LYS A 22 1.24 6.92 0.37
N ALA A 23 1.49 5.65 0.05
CA ALA A 23 1.16 4.52 0.92
C ALA A 23 1.85 4.63 2.30
N ARG A 24 3.13 5.02 2.34
CA ARG A 24 3.88 5.25 3.58
C ARG A 24 3.30 6.41 4.39
N ASN A 25 2.96 7.52 3.74
CA ASN A 25 2.39 8.68 4.45
C ASN A 25 1.06 8.32 5.09
N LYS A 26 0.18 7.61 4.36
CA LYS A 26 -1.07 7.07 4.90
C LYS A 26 -0.84 6.09 6.05
N GLY A 27 0.19 5.24 5.94
CA GLY A 27 0.60 4.33 7.02
C GLY A 27 1.04 5.05 8.29
N ASN A 28 1.81 6.13 8.18
CA ASN A 28 2.23 6.94 9.33
C ASN A 28 1.04 7.63 10.01
N VAL A 29 0.13 8.22 9.22
CA VAL A 29 -1.11 8.82 9.76
C VAL A 29 -1.94 7.76 10.45
N SER A 30 -2.09 6.59 9.84
CA SER A 30 -2.78 5.45 10.45
C SER A 30 -2.13 5.04 11.76
N ALA A 31 -0.81 5.00 11.86
CA ALA A 31 -0.11 4.60 13.08
C ALA A 31 -0.38 5.57 14.25
N VAL A 32 -0.36 6.88 13.98
CA VAL A 32 -0.69 7.90 14.99
C VAL A 32 -2.16 7.76 15.42
N PHE A 33 -3.07 7.62 14.47
CA PHE A 33 -4.50 7.41 14.75
C PHE A 33 -4.76 6.14 15.55
N SER A 34 -4.11 5.03 15.20
CA SER A 34 -4.20 3.77 15.93
C SER A 34 -3.62 3.87 17.33
N GLY A 35 -2.51 4.58 17.52
CA GLY A 35 -1.93 4.83 18.84
C GLY A 35 -2.86 5.66 19.73
N ALA A 36 -3.41 6.75 19.19
CA ALA A 36 -4.39 7.58 19.89
C ALA A 36 -5.67 6.80 20.22
N ALA A 37 -6.25 6.08 19.25
CA ALA A 37 -7.43 5.26 19.45
C ALA A 37 -7.21 4.15 20.50
N GLY A 38 -6.06 3.47 20.43
CA GLY A 38 -5.66 2.46 21.41
C GLY A 38 -5.54 3.02 22.82
N PHE A 39 -4.98 4.23 22.97
CA PHE A 39 -4.92 4.91 24.26
C PHE A 39 -6.31 5.29 24.79
N LEU A 40 -7.17 5.87 23.93
CA LEU A 40 -8.51 6.31 24.29
C LEU A 40 -9.43 5.14 24.69
N ILE A 41 -9.21 3.95 24.13
CA ILE A 41 -9.91 2.71 24.51
C ILE A 41 -9.25 2.08 25.74
N GLY A 42 -7.92 2.01 25.75
CA GLY A 42 -7.13 1.36 26.80
C GLY A 42 -7.23 2.06 28.15
N TRP A 43 -7.32 3.39 28.18
CA TRP A 43 -7.39 4.15 29.42
C TRP A 43 -8.67 3.88 30.24
N PRO A 44 -9.89 3.96 29.67
CA PRO A 44 -11.10 3.52 30.37
C PRO A 44 -11.08 2.04 30.75
N LEU A 45 -10.56 1.16 29.89
CA LEU A 45 -10.43 -0.27 30.21
C LEU A 45 -9.54 -0.51 31.43
N GLY A 46 -8.35 0.11 31.48
CA GLY A 46 -7.45 0.03 32.62
C GLY A 46 -8.07 0.61 33.89
N THR A 47 -8.81 1.72 33.75
CA THR A 47 -9.56 2.34 34.86
C THR A 47 -10.62 1.40 35.41
N ALA A 48 -11.36 0.69 34.55
CA ALA A 48 -12.37 -0.28 34.96
C ALA A 48 -11.74 -1.46 35.72
N ILE A 49 -10.61 -1.98 35.24
CA ILE A 49 -9.88 -3.08 35.88
C ILE A 49 -9.33 -2.65 37.25
N ALA A 50 -8.86 -1.41 37.38
CA ALA A 50 -8.37 -0.85 38.63
C ALA A 50 -9.49 -0.50 39.64
N GLY A 51 -10.77 -0.79 39.32
CA GLY A 51 -11.91 -0.49 40.18
C GLY A 51 -12.34 1.00 40.18
N GLY A 52 -11.80 1.79 39.25
CA GLY A 52 -12.19 3.19 39.05
C GLY A 52 -13.50 3.35 38.28
N LYS A 53 -13.91 4.61 38.04
CA LYS A 53 -15.06 4.93 37.18
C LYS A 53 -14.59 5.16 35.74
N PRO A 54 -14.74 4.17 34.84
CA PRO A 54 -14.30 4.29 33.45
C PRO A 54 -15.11 5.33 32.68
N ASN A 55 -14.42 6.15 31.88
CA ASN A 55 -15.06 7.03 30.92
C ASN A 55 -15.33 6.30 29.60
N TRP A 56 -16.49 5.67 29.49
CA TRP A 56 -16.89 4.93 28.28
C TRP A 56 -17.12 5.84 27.06
N ALA A 57 -17.41 7.13 27.25
CA ALA A 57 -17.49 8.07 26.12
C ALA A 57 -16.12 8.24 25.46
N LEU A 58 -15.03 8.25 26.24
CA LEU A 58 -13.66 8.27 25.73
C LEU A 58 -13.33 7.01 24.92
N ALA A 59 -13.73 5.84 25.43
CA ALA A 59 -13.58 4.56 24.71
C ALA A 59 -14.40 4.53 23.42
N GLY A 60 -15.63 5.09 23.44
CA GLY A 60 -16.49 5.21 22.26
C GLY A 60 -15.88 6.09 21.16
N ILE A 61 -15.25 7.21 21.54
CA ILE A 61 -14.50 8.05 20.60
C ILE A 61 -13.34 7.26 19.98
N GLY A 62 -12.55 6.58 20.80
CA GLY A 62 -11.45 5.73 20.33
C GLY A 62 -11.92 4.62 19.39
N ALA A 63 -13.05 3.98 19.68
CA ALA A 63 -13.66 2.98 18.81
C ALA A 63 -14.11 3.58 17.47
N GLY A 64 -14.71 4.77 17.48
CA GLY A 64 -15.08 5.51 16.27
C GLY A 64 -13.86 5.83 15.39
N LEU A 65 -12.74 6.22 15.99
CA LEU A 65 -11.47 6.45 15.30
C LEU A 65 -10.95 5.17 14.61
N LEU A 66 -11.08 4.00 15.24
CA LEU A 66 -10.70 2.72 14.61
C LEU A 66 -11.56 2.40 13.38
N VAL A 67 -12.87 2.64 13.45
CA VAL A 67 -13.78 2.41 12.32
C VAL A 67 -13.39 3.26 11.11
N VAL A 68 -13.01 4.53 11.33
CA VAL A 68 -12.50 5.42 10.25
C VAL A 68 -11.11 4.98 9.76
N GLY A 69 -10.30 4.39 10.62
CA GLY A 69 -8.97 3.88 10.26
C GLY A 69 -8.98 2.67 9.31
N ILE A 70 -10.02 1.82 9.36
CA ILE A 70 -10.15 0.63 8.52
C ILE A 70 -10.05 0.97 7.00
N PRO A 71 -10.86 1.87 6.43
CA PRO A 71 -10.77 2.20 5.01
C PRO A 71 -9.43 2.85 4.63
N ILE A 72 -8.83 3.64 5.51
CA ILE A 72 -7.52 4.27 5.28
C ILE A 72 -6.41 3.22 5.17
N SER A 73 -6.41 2.23 6.06
CA SER A 73 -5.46 1.12 6.05
C SER A 73 -5.65 0.22 4.82
N ALA A 74 -6.90 -0.07 4.45
CA ALA A 74 -7.21 -0.80 3.23
C ALA A 74 -6.73 -0.06 1.97
N ALA A 75 -6.90 1.27 1.92
CA ALA A 75 -6.42 2.09 0.81
C ALA A 75 -4.88 2.09 0.71
N SER A 76 -4.17 2.23 1.84
CA SER A 76 -2.70 2.14 1.89
C SER A 76 -2.19 0.80 1.34
N THR A 77 -2.84 -0.31 1.73
CA THR A 77 -2.48 -1.65 1.24
C THR A 77 -2.73 -1.81 -0.26
N ARG A 78 -3.83 -1.24 -0.78
CA ARG A 78 -4.13 -1.24 -2.22
C ARG A 78 -3.09 -0.46 -3.01
N GLU A 79 -2.66 0.69 -2.52
CA GLU A 79 -1.63 1.52 -3.15
C GLU A 79 -0.27 0.81 -3.17
N ALA A 80 0.14 0.20 -2.06
CA ALA A 80 1.36 -0.59 -2.01
C ALA A 80 1.34 -1.76 -3.01
N LYS A 81 0.23 -2.51 -3.08
CA LYS A 81 0.06 -3.59 -4.07
C LYS A 81 0.07 -3.08 -5.51
N ARG A 82 -0.49 -1.89 -5.76
CA ARG A 82 -0.48 -1.26 -7.08
C ARG A 82 0.92 -0.84 -7.49
N ALA A 83 1.69 -0.26 -6.58
CA ALA A 83 3.09 0.11 -6.83
C ALA A 83 3.95 -1.11 -7.21
N VAL A 84 3.84 -2.20 -6.45
CA VAL A 84 4.55 -3.45 -6.74
C VAL A 84 4.18 -4.01 -8.11
N ARG A 85 2.90 -3.93 -8.48
CA ARG A 85 2.42 -4.40 -9.79
C ARG A 85 2.98 -3.56 -10.93
N ILE A 86 2.93 -2.23 -10.81
CA ILE A 86 3.48 -1.32 -11.83
C ILE A 86 4.97 -1.62 -12.01
N TYR A 87 5.72 -1.73 -10.93
CA TYR A 87 7.14 -2.10 -10.99
C TYR A 87 7.38 -3.45 -11.68
N ASN A 88 6.61 -4.49 -11.32
CA ASN A 88 6.76 -5.81 -11.93
C ASN A 88 6.31 -5.84 -13.41
N ASP A 89 5.30 -5.07 -13.79
CA ASP A 89 4.84 -4.96 -15.17
C ASP A 89 5.85 -4.17 -16.03
N ASP A 90 6.52 -3.18 -15.44
CA ASP A 90 7.61 -2.43 -16.08
C ASP A 90 8.81 -3.35 -16.38
N LEU A 91 9.23 -4.17 -15.41
CA LEU A 91 10.27 -5.19 -15.60
C LEU A 91 9.89 -6.21 -16.69
N LYS A 92 8.61 -6.62 -16.75
CA LYS A 92 8.13 -7.51 -17.82
C LYS A 92 8.13 -6.83 -19.18
N LYS A 93 7.79 -5.53 -19.26
CA LYS A 93 7.86 -4.76 -20.50
C LYS A 93 9.29 -4.58 -20.97
N GLU A 94 10.26 -4.36 -20.07
CA GLU A 94 11.67 -4.33 -20.43
C GLU A 94 12.12 -5.70 -20.97
N ALA A 95 11.76 -6.80 -20.29
CA ALA A 95 12.04 -8.15 -20.78
C ALA A 95 11.39 -8.42 -22.14
N LEU A 96 10.13 -8.01 -22.35
CA LEU A 96 9.43 -8.15 -23.64
C LEU A 96 9.94 -7.19 -24.71
N THR A 97 10.51 -6.05 -24.35
CA THR A 97 11.12 -5.12 -25.32
C THR A 97 12.48 -5.65 -25.77
N GLN A 98 13.18 -6.40 -24.91
CA GLN A 98 14.36 -7.17 -25.29
C GLN A 98 13.99 -8.34 -26.22
N PHE A 99 12.76 -8.86 -26.14
CA PHE A 99 12.18 -9.77 -27.13
C PHE A 99 11.31 -8.99 -28.14
N ASP A 100 11.92 -8.22 -29.06
CA ASP A 100 11.19 -7.49 -30.13
C ASP A 100 10.52 -8.48 -31.10
N LEU A 101 9.37 -9.02 -30.69
CA LEU A 101 8.54 -9.92 -31.49
C LEU A 101 7.68 -9.07 -32.43
N LYS A 102 8.28 -8.65 -33.56
CA LYS A 102 7.55 -8.00 -34.64
C LYS A 102 6.72 -9.05 -35.39
N ILE A 103 5.44 -9.15 -35.03
CA ILE A 103 4.45 -9.91 -35.79
C ILE A 103 3.90 -9.00 -36.89
N GLY A 104 4.39 -9.20 -38.12
CA GLY A 104 3.93 -8.48 -39.30
C GLY A 104 3.03 -9.35 -40.17
N LEU A 105 1.80 -8.89 -40.43
CA LEU A 105 0.93 -9.43 -41.47
C LEU A 105 1.22 -8.69 -42.78
N THR A 106 2.15 -9.19 -43.58
CA THR A 106 2.34 -8.73 -44.96
C THR A 106 1.47 -9.59 -45.87
N GLY A 107 0.87 -9.00 -46.91
CA GLY A 107 -0.23 -9.55 -47.72
C GLY A 107 -0.01 -10.88 -48.46
N THR A 108 0.94 -11.72 -48.06
CA THR A 108 1.17 -13.06 -48.61
C THR A 108 1.61 -14.10 -47.56
N GLY A 109 1.56 -13.79 -46.25
CA GLY A 109 1.79 -14.78 -45.20
C GLY A 109 2.05 -14.18 -43.80
N LEU A 110 1.82 -14.97 -42.75
CA LEU A 110 2.29 -14.65 -41.40
C LEU A 110 3.82 -14.77 -41.35
N SER A 111 4.52 -13.73 -40.92
CA SER A 111 5.95 -13.80 -40.62
C SER A 111 6.20 -13.36 -39.18
N ALA A 112 6.90 -14.20 -38.41
CA ALA A 112 7.39 -13.88 -37.07
C ALA A 112 8.90 -13.67 -37.19
N LYS A 113 9.37 -12.44 -36.97
CA LYS A 113 10.81 -12.12 -36.92
C LYS A 113 11.21 -11.97 -35.46
N LEU A 114 12.01 -12.92 -34.97
CA LEU A 114 12.64 -12.85 -33.65
C LEU A 114 14.06 -12.28 -33.84
N THR A 115 14.35 -11.15 -33.19
CA THR A 115 15.70 -10.55 -33.19
C THR A 115 16.20 -10.57 -31.74
N PHE A 116 17.43 -11.03 -31.53
CA PHE A 116 18.10 -11.12 -30.23
C PHE A 116 19.07 -9.96 -30.04
#